data_AF-A0A2E1P8I1-F1
#
_entry.id   AF-A0A2E1P8I1-F1
#
_cell.length_a   1.000
_cell.length_b   1.000
_cell.length_c   1.000
_cell.angle_alpha   90.00
_cell.angle_beta   90.00
_cell.angle_gamma   90.00
#
_symmetry.space_group_name_H-M   'P 1'
#
loop_
_entity.id
_entity.type
_entity.pdbx_description
1 polymer ?
#
loop_
_entity_poly.entity_id
_entity_poly.type
_entity_poly.pdbx_seq_one_letter_code
_entity_poly.pdbx_strand_id
1 'polypeptide(L)'
;MIFFWFFYYLTLILLCYLFANFISNKFLKFFFIPFILSIFGSFWFIEPGSNELAPIISILFLENFILDSNGVNRLLRPLISFIFISLLSSLIYYFYTKNSKN
;
A
#
# COMPACT_ATOMS: atom_id res chain seq x y z
N MET A 1 -10.64 14.28 -9.60
CA MET A 1 -10.05 12.97 -9.24
C MET A 1 -8.53 12.96 -9.31
N ILE A 2 -7.89 13.44 -10.40
CA ILE A 2 -6.41 13.41 -10.49
C ILE A 2 -5.69 14.15 -9.35
N PHE A 3 -6.19 15.33 -8.95
CA PHE A 3 -5.61 16.09 -7.84
C PHE A 3 -5.71 15.35 -6.50
N PHE A 4 -6.84 14.68 -6.24
CA PHE A 4 -6.99 13.85 -5.05
C PHE A 4 -5.91 12.76 -5.01
N TRP A 5 -5.75 12.00 -6.10
CA TRP A 5 -4.73 10.94 -6.17
C TRP A 5 -3.32 11.49 -6.01
N PHE A 6 -3.03 12.64 -6.62
CA PHE A 6 -1.73 13.29 -6.47
C PHE A 6 -1.43 13.64 -5.01
N PHE A 7 -2.33 14.34 -4.33
CA PHE A 7 -2.15 14.71 -2.91
C PHE A 7 -2.16 13.48 -1.99
N TYR A 8 -2.96 12.46 -2.31
CA TYR A 8 -3.01 11.20 -1.59
C TYR A 8 -1.65 10.51 -1.59
N TYR A 9 -1.08 10.27 -2.77
CA TYR A 9 0.22 9.61 -2.89
C TYR A 9 1.37 10.49 -2.41
N LEU A 10 1.29 11.81 -2.56
CA LEU A 10 2.27 12.73 -1.97
C LEU A 10 2.31 12.60 -0.45
N THR A 11 1.13 12.56 0.19
CA THR A 11 1.00 12.37 1.64
C THR A 11 1.50 10.99 2.07
N LEU A 12 1.19 9.96 1.29
CA LEU A 12 1.67 8.60 1.54
C LEU A 12 3.20 8.49 1.46
N ILE A 13 3.82 9.12 0.46
CA ILE A 13 5.28 9.18 0.34
C ILE A 13 5.89 9.91 1.54
N LEU A 14 5.31 11.04 1.95
CA LEU A 14 5.73 11.76 3.15
C LEU A 14 5.64 10.88 4.40
N LEU A 15 4.54 10.16 4.56
CA LEU A 15 4.33 9.23 5.67
C LEU A 15 5.40 8.13 5.66
N CYS A 16 5.65 7.51 4.52
CA CYS A 16 6.70 6.51 4.34
C CYS A 16 8.09 7.08 4.67
N TYR A 17 8.39 8.30 4.25
CA TYR A 17 9.66 8.97 4.57
C TYR A 17 9.82 9.18 6.08
N LEU A 18 8.78 9.64 6.77
CA LEU A 18 8.80 9.81 8.22
C LEU A 18 9.04 8.48 8.93
N PHE A 19 8.29 7.43 8.59
CA PHE A 19 8.51 6.08 9.15
C PHE A 19 9.91 5.53 8.85
N ALA A 20 10.45 5.82 7.66
CA ALA A 20 11.79 5.38 7.28
C ALA A 20 12.87 6.03 8.17
N ASN A 21 12.64 7.24 8.69
CA ASN A 21 13.57 7.91 9.60
C ASN A 21 13.52 7.35 11.02
N PHE A 22 12.36 6.84 11.48
CA PHE A 22 12.25 6.20 12.79
C PHE A 22 12.92 4.82 12.87
N ILE A 23 13.19 4.17 11.73
CA ILE A 23 13.75 2.82 11.67
C ILE A 23 15.25 2.87 11.39
N SER A 24 16.06 2.54 12.41
CA SER A 24 17.52 2.47 12.30
C SER A 24 18.00 1.22 11.56
N ASN A 25 17.33 0.07 11.77
CA ASN A 25 17.70 -1.19 11.16
C ASN A 25 17.37 -1.18 9.66
N LYS A 26 18.42 -1.26 8.82
CA LYS A 26 18.30 -1.29 7.36
C LYS A 26 17.36 -2.39 6.90
N PHE A 27 17.55 -3.63 7.38
CA PHE A 27 16.71 -4.77 6.98
C PHE A 27 15.23 -4.50 7.30
N LEU A 28 14.90 -4.06 8.52
CA LEU A 28 13.51 -3.72 8.88
C LEU A 28 12.93 -2.64 7.97
N LYS A 29 13.73 -1.62 7.60
CA LYS A 29 13.30 -0.55 6.68
C LYS A 29 12.92 -1.09 5.31
N PHE A 30 13.69 -2.05 4.78
CA PHE A 30 13.40 -2.69 3.49
C PHE A 30 12.07 -3.45 3.48
N PHE A 31 11.60 -4.01 4.60
CA PHE A 31 10.31 -4.71 4.63
C PHE A 31 9.15 -3.82 5.07
N PHE A 32 9.38 -2.98 6.07
CA PHE A 32 8.32 -2.21 6.71
C PHE A 32 7.80 -1.07 5.83
N ILE A 33 8.69 -0.38 5.09
CA ILE A 33 8.27 0.74 4.24
C ILE A 33 7.40 0.28 3.05
N PRO A 34 7.77 -0.75 2.28
CA PRO A 34 6.89 -1.30 1.25
C PRO A 34 5.59 -1.89 1.80
N PHE A 35 5.60 -2.42 3.03
CA PHE A 35 4.39 -2.88 3.69
C PHE A 35 3.41 -1.73 3.97
N ILE A 36 3.88 -0.60 4.53
CA ILE A 36 3.05 0.60 4.68
C ILE A 36 2.57 1.10 3.32
N LEU A 37 3.48 1.21 2.35
CA LEU A 37 3.17 1.69 1.02
C LEU A 37 2.09 0.84 0.34
N SER A 38 2.10 -0.48 0.53
CA SER A 38 1.08 -1.37 -0.07
C SER A 38 -0.25 -1.32 0.66
N ILE A 39 -0.27 -1.28 1.99
CA ILE A 39 -1.53 -1.16 2.76
C ILE A 39 -2.27 0.12 2.39
N PHE A 40 -1.57 1.25 2.43
CA PHE A 40 -2.19 2.55 2.17
C PHE A 40 -2.19 2.92 0.69
N GLY A 41 -1.29 2.39 -0.12
CA GLY A 41 -1.20 2.72 -1.55
C GLY A 41 -2.06 1.84 -2.46
N SER A 42 -2.59 0.73 -1.95
CA SER A 42 -3.49 -0.14 -2.71
C SER A 42 -4.86 0.54 -2.91
N PHE A 43 -5.42 0.35 -4.10
CA PHE A 43 -6.71 0.89 -4.49
C PHE A 43 -7.52 -0.17 -5.23
N TRP A 44 -8.84 -0.03 -5.17
CA TRP A 44 -9.77 -0.92 -5.88
C TRP A 44 -11.08 -0.19 -6.17
N PHE A 45 -11.97 -0.85 -6.91
CA PHE A 45 -13.30 -0.32 -7.23
C PHE A 45 -14.17 -0.23 -5.97
N ILE A 46 -14.88 0.90 -5.81
CA ILE A 46 -15.70 1.17 -4.63
C ILE A 46 -16.78 0.11 -4.50
N GLU A 47 -17.45 -0.25 -5.58
CA GLU A 47 -18.47 -1.31 -5.64
C GLU A 47 -18.20 -2.28 -6.80
N PRO A 48 -18.69 -3.53 -6.75
CA PRO A 48 -18.62 -4.45 -7.88
C PRO A 48 -19.29 -3.84 -9.13
N GLY A 49 -18.56 -3.76 -10.23
CA GLY A 49 -19.05 -3.17 -11.48
C GLY A 49 -19.03 -1.63 -11.54
N SER A 50 -18.58 -0.96 -10.47
CA SER A 50 -18.36 0.49 -10.50
C SER A 50 -17.12 0.84 -11.33
N ASN A 51 -17.10 2.05 -11.88
CA ASN A 51 -15.92 2.63 -12.55
C ASN A 51 -15.10 3.53 -11.62
N GLU A 52 -15.53 3.66 -10.36
CA GLU A 52 -14.92 4.56 -9.38
C GLU A 52 -13.91 3.80 -8.53
N LEU A 53 -12.69 4.32 -8.44
CA LEU A 53 -11.60 3.75 -7.66
C LEU A 53 -11.42 4.54 -6.37
N ALA A 54 -11.12 3.84 -5.28
CA ALA A 54 -10.72 4.43 -4.02
C ALA A 54 -9.64 3.58 -3.33
N PRO A 55 -8.87 4.15 -2.39
CA PRO A 55 -7.94 3.38 -1.59
C PRO A 55 -8.66 2.24 -0.84
N ILE A 56 -8.07 1.04 -0.84
CA ILE A 56 -8.72 -0.14 -0.24
C ILE A 56 -9.02 0.09 1.24
N ILE A 57 -8.11 0.73 1.96
CA ILE A 57 -8.32 1.06 3.38
C ILE A 57 -9.56 1.93 3.59
N SER A 58 -9.79 2.92 2.71
CA SER A 58 -10.97 3.78 2.77
C SER A 58 -12.25 3.01 2.49
N ILE A 59 -12.23 2.09 1.52
CA ILE A 59 -13.39 1.24 1.21
C ILE A 59 -13.69 0.32 2.40
N LEU A 60 -12.67 -0.29 3.02
CA LEU A 60 -12.85 -1.12 4.21
C LEU A 60 -13.47 -0.34 5.38
N PHE A 61 -13.07 0.91 5.59
CA PHE A 61 -13.73 1.78 6.58
C PHE A 61 -15.18 2.08 6.17
N LEU A 62 -15.43 2.39 4.91
CA LEU A 62 -16.78 2.71 4.43
C LEU A 62 -17.75 1.51 4.59
N GLU A 63 -17.34 0.31 4.20
CA GLU A 63 -18.17 -0.91 4.26
C GLU A 63 -18.32 -1.51 5.66
N ASN A 64 -17.40 -1.23 6.59
CA ASN A 64 -17.53 -1.77 7.95
C ASN A 64 -18.39 -0.87 8.87
N PHE A 65 -18.54 0.41 8.53
CA PHE A 65 -19.17 1.39 9.42
C PHE A 65 -20.39 2.10 8.84
N ILE A 66 -20.48 2.24 7.51
CA ILE A 66 -21.46 3.14 6.87
C ILE A 66 -22.35 2.39 5.89
N LEU A 67 -21.76 1.58 5.01
CA LEU A 67 -22.46 0.86 3.94
C LEU A 67 -22.59 -0.63 4.26
N ASP A 68 -23.49 -1.30 3.55
CA ASP A 68 -23.54 -2.75 3.55
C ASP A 68 -22.28 -3.35 2.89
N SER A 69 -21.76 -4.41 3.50
CA SER A 69 -20.55 -5.07 3.00
C SER A 69 -20.80 -5.78 1.67
N ASN A 70 -20.04 -5.43 0.63
CA ASN A 70 -20.03 -6.14 -0.66
C ASN A 70 -19.06 -7.34 -0.71
N GLY A 71 -18.67 -7.85 0.47
CA GLY A 71 -17.79 -9.00 0.62
C GLY A 71 -16.32 -8.62 0.70
N VAL A 72 -15.78 -8.66 1.92
CA VAL A 72 -14.39 -8.28 2.27
C VAL A 72 -13.33 -8.98 1.41
N ASN A 73 -13.60 -10.21 0.95
CA ASN A 73 -12.69 -10.97 0.08
C ASN A 73 -12.36 -10.24 -1.24
N ARG A 74 -13.25 -9.39 -1.76
CA ARG A 74 -12.99 -8.63 -3.00
C ARG A 74 -11.88 -7.60 -2.81
N LEU A 75 -11.72 -7.10 -1.59
CA LEU A 75 -10.74 -6.09 -1.21
C LEU A 75 -9.44 -6.75 -0.70
N LEU A 76 -9.56 -7.86 0.04
CA LEU A 76 -8.39 -8.59 0.53
C LEU A 76 -7.53 -9.17 -0.60
N ARG A 77 -8.14 -9.69 -1.67
CA ARG A 77 -7.39 -10.26 -2.81
C ARG A 77 -6.40 -9.25 -3.43
N PRO A 78 -6.85 -8.08 -3.94
CA PRO A 78 -5.94 -7.09 -4.49
C PRO A 78 -4.99 -6.54 -3.43
N LEU A 79 -5.44 -6.30 -2.20
CA LEU A 79 -4.56 -5.83 -1.10
C LEU A 79 -3.39 -6.79 -0.87
N ILE A 80 -3.65 -8.09 -0.74
CA ILE A 80 -2.62 -9.12 -0.55
C ILE A 80 -1.68 -9.16 -1.76
N SER A 81 -2.20 -9.05 -2.99
CA SER A 81 -1.37 -8.98 -4.19
C SER A 81 -0.45 -7.75 -4.19
N PHE A 82 -0.95 -6.57 -3.82
CA PHE A 82 -0.16 -5.35 -3.67
C PHE A 82 0.94 -5.50 -2.62
N ILE A 83 0.63 -6.08 -1.45
CA ILE A 83 1.60 -6.37 -0.39
C ILE A 83 2.67 -7.33 -0.91
N PHE A 84 2.26 -8.43 -1.54
CA PHE A 84 3.19 -9.44 -2.04
C PHE A 84 4.15 -8.86 -3.08
N ILE A 85 3.64 -8.13 -4.07
CA ILE A 85 4.46 -7.51 -5.13
C ILE A 85 5.42 -6.47 -4.53
N SER A 86 4.96 -5.66 -3.58
CA SER A 86 5.78 -4.61 -2.95
C SER A 86 6.90 -5.20 -2.08
N LEU A 87 6.62 -6.26 -1.34
CA LEU A 87 7.62 -6.97 -0.55
C LEU A 87 8.62 -7.72 -1.44
N LEU A 88 8.14 -8.39 -2.50
CA LEU A 88 8.99 -9.11 -3.44
C LEU A 88 9.94 -8.18 -4.17
N SER A 89 9.44 -7.04 -4.67
CA SER A 89 10.27 -6.03 -5.34
C SER A 89 11.32 -5.44 -4.39
N SER A 90 10.97 -5.16 -3.14
CA SER A 90 11.92 -4.69 -2.15
C SER A 90 12.98 -5.72 -1.79
N LEU A 91 12.60 -7.00 -1.69
CA LEU A 91 13.52 -8.12 -1.48
C LEU A 91 14.55 -8.23 -2.61
N ILE A 92 14.09 -8.17 -3.86
CA ILE A 92 14.97 -8.18 -5.04
C ILE A 92 15.94 -6.99 -4.99
N TYR A 93 15.44 -5.80 -4.68
CA TYR A 93 16.27 -4.59 -4.56
C TYR A 93 17.29 -4.68 -3.41
N TYR A 94 16.92 -5.28 -2.27
CA TYR A 94 17.82 -5.53 -1.15
C TYR A 94 18.99 -6.44 -1.55
N PHE A 95 18.72 -7.57 -2.21
CA PHE A 95 19.79 -8.48 -2.64
C PHE A 95 20.69 -7.85 -3.71
N TYR A 96 20.13 -7.09 -4.64
CA TYR A 96 20.90 -6.36 -5.64
C TYR A 96 21.87 -5.35 -5.00
N THR A 97 21.37 -4.54 -4.06
CA THR A 97 22.18 -3.54 -3.37
C THR A 97 23.19 -4.14 -2.38
N LYS A 98 22.91 -5.31 -1.82
CA LYS A 98 23.85 -6.05 -0.98
C LYS A 98 25.03 -6.57 -1.79
N ASN A 99 24.78 -7.15 -2.96
CA ASN A 99 25.83 -7.70 -3.82
C ASN A 99 26.72 -6.61 -4.44
N SER A 100 26.20 -5.40 -4.68
CA SER A 100 26.98 -4.28 -5.20
C SER A 100 27.95 -3.64 -4.19
N LYS A 101 27.84 -3.97 -2.88
CA LYS A 101 28.66 -3.38 -1.80
C LYS A 101 29.73 -4.34 -1.26
N ASN A 102 29.75 -5.58 -1.73
CA ASN A 102 30.83 -6.54 -1.53
C ASN A 102 31.74 -6.54 -2.74
#